data_AF-A0A9W9MEV1-F1
#
_entry.id   AF-A0A9W9MEV1-F1
#
_cell.length_a   1.000
_cell.length_b   1.000
_cell.length_c   1.000
_cell.angle_alpha   90.00
_cell.angle_beta   90.00
_cell.angle_gamma   90.00
#
_symmetry.space_group_name_H-M   'P 1'
#
loop_
_entity.id
_entity.type
_entity.pdbx_description
1 polymer ?
#
loop_
_entity_poly.entity_id
_entity_poly.type
_entity_poly.pdbx_seq_one_letter_code
_entity_poly.pdbx_strand_id
1 'polypeptide(L)'
;MSAYHTPVQDYMRGAITPPPIPAKTLLLVHQLPELDDQELQEFLDRAIRDGCDIHHFYRAMVDAIRSNRACLVKELLRCKIPISRIYILEAIMAKAKDILTVFFDSGWDINKPLSIMEPPMLVNALEDLEMAIWLLDRGADPNTRCDIDNTPLSYAVRYAGLPTIDLLLRRGGDVRIGQLIHNAIYRECDNDTLKVMEILIDRGASFDSLMYEDHEYSRNMFPFMRETPLHTAVALKRDEIICYLIHKGASVKIEDHRGQTVIQSADEDTRRVILQEIQNSTSL
;
A
#
# COMPACT_ATOMS: atom_id res chain seq x y z
N MET A 1 33.97 -12.73 -1.06
CA MET A 1 33.05 -13.67 -0.39
C MET A 1 31.86 -13.84 -1.30
N SER A 2 31.70 -15.05 -1.84
CA SER A 2 30.80 -15.37 -2.96
C SER A 2 29.34 -15.24 -2.53
N ALA A 3 28.59 -14.43 -3.28
CA ALA A 3 27.14 -14.40 -3.22
C ALA A 3 26.61 -15.74 -3.74
N TYR A 4 25.70 -16.36 -2.98
CA TYR A 4 24.94 -17.53 -3.40
C TYR A 4 24.07 -17.15 -4.61
N HIS A 5 24.61 -17.34 -5.82
CA HIS A 5 23.84 -17.28 -7.03
C HIS A 5 23.07 -18.59 -7.14
N THR A 6 21.79 -18.57 -6.76
CA THR A 6 20.91 -19.73 -6.83
C THR A 6 20.11 -19.71 -8.14
N PRO A 7 19.88 -20.88 -8.80
CA PRO A 7 19.08 -21.01 -10.02
C PRO A 7 17.68 -20.35 -9.96
N VAL A 8 17.18 -20.14 -8.74
CA VAL A 8 15.94 -19.43 -8.38
C VAL A 8 15.87 -18.01 -8.94
N GLN A 9 16.99 -17.27 -8.95
CA GLN A 9 17.02 -15.90 -9.47
C GLN A 9 16.89 -15.88 -11.01
N ASP A 10 17.33 -16.95 -11.67
CA ASP A 10 17.29 -17.09 -13.12
C ASP A 10 15.90 -17.52 -13.60
N TYR A 11 15.17 -18.36 -12.84
CA TYR A 11 13.77 -18.69 -13.12
C TYR A 11 12.84 -17.47 -13.03
N MET A 12 12.99 -16.65 -11.98
CA MET A 12 12.18 -15.44 -11.79
C MET A 12 12.50 -14.33 -12.81
N ARG A 13 13.70 -14.37 -13.42
CA ARG A 13 14.12 -13.46 -14.51
C ARG A 13 13.85 -14.01 -15.91
N GLY A 14 13.24 -15.20 -16.04
CA GLY A 14 12.94 -15.83 -17.33
C GLY A 14 14.16 -16.37 -18.09
N ALA A 15 15.31 -16.57 -17.41
CA ALA A 15 16.56 -17.02 -18.02
C ALA A 15 16.67 -18.55 -18.18
N ILE A 16 15.80 -19.33 -17.53
CA ILE A 16 15.73 -20.79 -17.66
C ILE A 16 14.24 -21.21 -17.70
N THR A 17 13.88 -22.09 -18.62
CA THR A 17 12.55 -22.72 -18.63
C THR A 17 12.46 -23.77 -17.51
N PRO A 18 11.42 -23.74 -16.65
CA PRO A 18 11.25 -24.77 -15.64
C PRO A 18 11.09 -26.14 -16.32
N PRO A 19 11.62 -27.22 -15.71
CA PRO A 19 11.41 -28.56 -16.25
C PRO A 19 9.90 -28.83 -16.39
N PRO A 20 9.47 -29.53 -17.47
CA PRO A 20 8.07 -29.78 -17.69
C PRO A 20 7.49 -30.56 -16.51
N ILE A 21 6.41 -30.02 -15.93
CA ILE A 21 5.63 -30.70 -14.90
C ILE A 21 5.26 -32.08 -15.45
N PRO A 22 5.56 -33.19 -14.74
CA PRO A 22 5.19 -34.52 -15.22
C PRO A 22 3.69 -34.55 -15.56
N ALA A 23 3.33 -35.09 -16.72
CA ALA A 23 1.93 -35.09 -17.20
C ALA A 23 0.93 -35.69 -16.20
N LYS A 24 1.39 -36.65 -15.37
CA LYS A 24 0.65 -37.19 -14.24
C LYS A 24 0.36 -36.12 -13.18
N THR A 25 1.36 -35.35 -12.76
CA THR A 25 1.21 -34.25 -11.80
C THR A 25 0.29 -33.16 -12.34
N LEU A 26 0.32 -32.86 -13.64
CA LEU A 26 -0.60 -31.91 -14.29
C LEU A 26 -2.07 -32.38 -14.27
N LEU A 27 -2.34 -33.63 -14.64
CA LEU A 27 -3.68 -34.23 -14.55
C LEU A 27 -4.20 -34.32 -13.11
N LEU A 28 -3.31 -34.57 -12.15
CA LEU A 28 -3.64 -34.72 -10.74
C LEU A 28 -3.90 -33.37 -10.04
N VAL A 29 -3.20 -32.29 -10.42
CA VAL A 29 -3.48 -30.93 -9.91
C VAL A 29 -4.89 -30.46 -10.32
N HIS A 30 -5.39 -30.91 -11.46
CA HIS A 30 -6.76 -30.62 -11.91
C HIS A 30 -7.86 -31.32 -11.08
N GLN A 31 -7.54 -32.39 -10.35
CA GLN A 31 -8.50 -33.13 -9.51
C GLN A 31 -8.55 -32.62 -8.07
N LEU A 32 -7.54 -31.88 -7.62
CA LEU A 32 -7.48 -31.27 -6.27
C LEU A 32 -8.77 -30.53 -5.87
N PRO A 33 -9.48 -29.80 -6.76
CA PRO A 33 -10.74 -29.13 -6.42
C PRO A 33 -11.87 -30.08 -6.00
N GLU A 34 -11.84 -31.36 -6.39
CA GLU A 34 -12.91 -32.35 -6.16
C GLU A 34 -12.65 -33.27 -4.96
N LEU A 35 -11.41 -33.34 -4.47
CA LEU A 35 -11.04 -34.21 -3.35
C LEU A 35 -11.59 -33.69 -2.02
N ASP A 36 -12.09 -34.59 -1.19
CA ASP A 36 -12.41 -34.27 0.20
C ASP A 36 -11.13 -34.07 1.06
N ASP A 37 -11.30 -33.62 2.31
CA ASP A 37 -10.17 -33.28 3.18
C ASP A 37 -9.24 -34.47 3.47
N GLN A 38 -9.78 -35.70 3.55
CA GLN A 38 -8.98 -36.90 3.82
C GLN A 38 -8.25 -37.37 2.56
N GLU A 39 -8.95 -37.43 1.44
CA GLU A 39 -8.36 -37.79 0.14
C GLU A 39 -7.24 -36.83 -0.27
N LEU A 40 -7.45 -35.55 0.03
CA LEU A 40 -6.47 -34.51 -0.21
C LEU A 40 -5.21 -34.70 0.64
N GLN A 41 -5.37 -34.98 1.93
CA GLN A 41 -4.22 -35.20 2.83
C GLN A 41 -3.39 -36.42 2.37
N GLU A 42 -4.05 -37.54 2.08
CA GLU A 42 -3.40 -38.75 1.56
C GLU A 42 -2.71 -38.51 0.20
N PHE A 43 -3.30 -37.65 -0.63
CA PHE A 43 -2.72 -37.23 -1.89
C PHE A 43 -1.44 -36.41 -1.71
N LEU A 44 -1.48 -35.35 -0.90
CA LEU A 44 -0.34 -34.48 -0.65
C LEU A 44 0.82 -35.26 -0.01
N ASP A 45 0.51 -36.13 0.95
CA ASP A 45 1.50 -37.01 1.58
C ASP A 45 2.19 -37.95 0.58
N ARG A 46 1.47 -38.46 -0.42
CA ARG A 46 2.06 -39.25 -1.52
C ARG A 46 2.95 -38.39 -2.42
N ALA A 47 2.44 -37.23 -2.84
CA ALA A 47 3.16 -36.36 -3.77
C ALA A 47 4.49 -35.85 -3.18
N ILE A 48 4.52 -35.56 -1.87
CA ILE A 48 5.75 -35.20 -1.16
C ILE A 48 6.72 -36.39 -1.12
N ARG A 49 6.25 -37.61 -0.80
CA ARG A 49 7.09 -38.82 -0.81
C ARG A 49 7.71 -39.10 -2.17
N ASP A 50 6.97 -38.83 -3.24
CA ASP A 50 7.41 -39.06 -4.62
C ASP A 50 8.33 -37.94 -5.16
N GLY A 51 8.69 -36.95 -4.32
CA GLY A 51 9.63 -35.89 -4.67
C GLY A 51 9.06 -34.81 -5.57
N CYS A 52 7.74 -34.57 -5.55
CA CYS A 52 7.15 -33.45 -6.30
C CYS A 52 7.70 -32.12 -5.79
N ASP A 53 8.16 -31.28 -6.72
CA ASP A 53 8.53 -29.90 -6.41
C ASP A 53 7.32 -29.14 -5.86
N ILE A 54 7.54 -28.49 -4.72
CA ILE A 54 6.59 -27.66 -4.01
C ILE A 54 6.02 -26.52 -4.89
N HIS A 55 6.77 -26.06 -5.89
CA HIS A 55 6.34 -25.05 -6.85
C HIS A 55 5.21 -25.51 -7.78
N HIS A 56 5.01 -26.82 -7.96
CA HIS A 56 3.88 -27.35 -8.74
C HIS A 56 2.52 -27.10 -8.08
N PHE A 57 2.51 -26.83 -6.78
CA PHE A 57 1.28 -26.56 -6.02
C PHE A 57 0.88 -25.09 -6.01
N TYR A 58 1.64 -24.21 -6.66
CA TYR A 58 1.30 -22.78 -6.74
C TYR A 58 -0.10 -22.56 -7.28
N ARG A 59 -0.43 -23.19 -8.41
CA ARG A 59 -1.75 -23.08 -9.04
C ARG A 59 -2.85 -23.64 -8.14
N ALA A 60 -2.59 -24.80 -7.52
CA ALA A 60 -3.52 -25.41 -6.57
C ALA A 60 -3.81 -24.50 -5.37
N MET A 61 -2.79 -23.83 -4.82
CA MET A 61 -2.95 -22.86 -3.74
C MET A 61 -3.83 -21.68 -4.18
N VAL A 62 -3.57 -21.10 -5.35
CA VAL A 62 -4.39 -19.98 -5.88
C VAL A 62 -5.84 -20.40 -6.11
N ASP A 63 -6.07 -21.56 -6.72
CA ASP A 63 -7.41 -22.08 -6.95
C ASP A 63 -8.13 -22.36 -5.62
N ALA A 64 -7.43 -22.92 -4.63
CA ALA A 64 -7.95 -23.14 -3.27
C ALA A 64 -8.34 -21.84 -2.57
N ILE A 65 -7.51 -20.78 -2.71
CA ILE A 65 -7.80 -19.45 -2.15
C ILE A 65 -9.06 -18.88 -2.79
N ARG A 66 -9.16 -18.89 -4.12
CA ARG A 66 -10.31 -18.35 -4.87
C ARG A 66 -11.62 -19.08 -4.56
N SER A 67 -11.54 -20.38 -4.30
CA SER A 67 -12.68 -21.19 -3.89
C SER A 67 -12.89 -21.23 -2.37
N ASN A 68 -12.18 -20.41 -1.59
CA ASN A 68 -12.25 -20.33 -0.12
C ASN A 68 -12.11 -21.69 0.59
N ARG A 69 -11.26 -22.60 0.07
CA ARG A 69 -11.02 -23.93 0.64
C ARG A 69 -9.97 -23.90 1.75
N ALA A 70 -10.36 -23.48 2.95
CA ALA A 70 -9.45 -23.28 4.09
C ALA A 70 -8.67 -24.52 4.52
N CYS A 71 -9.31 -25.69 4.55
CA CYS A 71 -8.63 -26.96 4.87
C CYS A 71 -7.51 -27.26 3.87
N LEU A 72 -7.78 -27.11 2.57
CA LEU A 72 -6.78 -27.33 1.52
C LEU A 72 -5.61 -26.37 1.63
N VAL A 73 -5.86 -25.07 1.84
CA VAL A 73 -4.77 -24.10 2.07
C VAL A 73 -3.94 -24.49 3.31
N LYS A 74 -4.58 -24.89 4.40
CA LYS A 74 -3.89 -25.31 5.63
C LYS A 74 -2.98 -26.51 5.40
N GLU A 75 -3.44 -27.54 4.69
CA GLU A 75 -2.61 -28.70 4.37
C GLU A 75 -1.47 -28.34 3.41
N LEU A 76 -1.73 -27.48 2.42
CA LEU A 76 -0.69 -26.96 1.53
C LEU A 76 0.41 -26.19 2.30
N LEU A 77 0.06 -25.41 3.32
CA LEU A 77 1.04 -24.74 4.19
C LEU A 77 1.82 -25.74 5.07
N ARG A 78 1.18 -26.82 5.55
CA ARG A 78 1.89 -27.91 6.26
C ARG A 78 2.97 -28.56 5.42
N CYS A 79 2.78 -28.61 4.10
CA CYS A 79 3.76 -29.07 3.12
C CYS A 79 4.95 -28.11 2.94
N LYS A 80 5.09 -27.08 3.80
CA LYS A 80 6.15 -26.04 3.77
C LYS A 80 6.06 -25.08 2.59
N ILE A 81 4.88 -24.91 1.98
CA ILE A 81 4.67 -23.86 0.98
C ILE A 81 4.74 -22.53 1.73
N PRO A 82 5.64 -21.60 1.34
CA PRO A 82 5.75 -20.32 2.02
C PRO A 82 4.51 -19.47 1.78
N ILE A 83 4.06 -18.78 2.81
CA ILE A 83 3.05 -17.73 2.65
C ILE A 83 3.72 -16.59 1.87
N SER A 84 3.26 -16.37 0.64
CA SER A 84 3.75 -15.30 -0.22
C SER A 84 2.78 -14.13 -0.27
N ARG A 85 3.30 -12.94 -0.60
CA ARG A 85 2.49 -11.74 -0.86
C ARG A 85 1.34 -12.02 -1.83
N ILE A 86 1.61 -12.78 -2.90
CA ILE A 86 0.61 -13.05 -3.94
C ILE A 86 -0.59 -13.82 -3.39
N TYR A 87 -0.37 -14.80 -2.50
CA TYR A 87 -1.46 -15.57 -1.90
C TYR A 87 -2.34 -14.74 -0.98
N ILE A 88 -1.73 -13.86 -0.18
CA ILE A 88 -2.46 -12.96 0.70
C ILE A 88 -3.28 -11.95 -0.13
N LEU A 89 -2.69 -11.36 -1.17
CA LEU A 89 -3.38 -10.46 -2.08
C LEU A 89 -4.60 -11.13 -2.73
N GLU A 90 -4.42 -12.35 -3.25
CA GLU A 90 -5.51 -13.11 -3.84
C GLU A 90 -6.61 -13.39 -2.82
N ALA A 91 -6.27 -13.72 -1.57
CA ALA A 91 -7.26 -13.97 -0.51
C ALA A 91 -8.04 -12.70 -0.13
N ILE A 92 -7.39 -11.53 -0.10
CA ILE A 92 -8.04 -10.23 0.12
C ILE A 92 -9.00 -9.92 -1.03
N MET A 93 -8.54 -10.05 -2.28
CA MET A 93 -9.35 -9.79 -3.48
C MET A 93 -10.54 -10.75 -3.60
N ALA A 94 -10.35 -12.02 -3.26
CA ALA A 94 -11.41 -13.04 -3.22
C ALA A 94 -12.31 -12.93 -1.98
N LYS A 95 -12.02 -12.00 -1.06
CA LYS A 95 -12.72 -11.81 0.22
C LYS A 95 -12.77 -13.06 1.10
N ALA A 96 -11.74 -13.91 0.97
CA ALA A 96 -11.64 -15.23 1.58
C ALA A 96 -11.17 -15.14 3.04
N LYS A 97 -12.05 -14.64 3.93
CA LYS A 97 -11.74 -14.40 5.36
C LYS A 97 -11.31 -15.65 6.13
N ASP A 98 -11.79 -16.83 5.74
CA ASP A 98 -11.38 -18.10 6.33
C ASP A 98 -9.93 -18.42 5.97
N ILE A 99 -9.55 -18.18 4.72
CA ILE A 99 -8.16 -18.32 4.26
C ILE A 99 -7.24 -17.32 4.95
N LEU A 100 -7.65 -16.05 5.06
CA LEU A 100 -6.87 -15.05 5.78
C LEU A 100 -6.67 -15.46 7.25
N THR A 101 -7.68 -16.08 7.88
CA THR A 101 -7.55 -16.65 9.23
C THR A 101 -6.52 -17.78 9.28
N VAL A 102 -6.50 -18.68 8.27
CA VAL A 102 -5.44 -19.70 8.16
C VAL A 102 -4.05 -19.08 8.01
N PHE A 103 -3.90 -18.00 7.24
CA PHE A 103 -2.62 -17.30 7.11
C PHE A 103 -2.16 -16.65 8.41
N PHE A 104 -3.08 -16.04 9.18
CA PHE A 104 -2.79 -15.53 10.52
C PHE A 104 -2.29 -16.62 11.46
N ASP A 105 -3.01 -17.74 11.54
CA ASP A 105 -2.64 -18.89 12.37
C ASP A 105 -1.27 -19.48 11.97
N SER A 106 -0.87 -19.25 10.71
CA SER A 106 0.40 -19.69 10.14
C SER A 106 1.50 -18.62 10.19
N GLY A 107 1.28 -17.51 10.91
CA GLY A 107 2.30 -16.49 11.19
C GLY A 107 2.39 -15.34 10.18
N TRP A 108 1.37 -15.12 9.35
CA TRP A 108 1.31 -13.91 8.54
C TRP A 108 1.21 -12.65 9.42
N ASP A 109 2.17 -11.74 9.25
CA ASP A 109 2.16 -10.41 9.84
C ASP A 109 1.40 -9.42 8.95
N ILE A 110 0.22 -8.99 9.39
CA ILE A 110 -0.65 -8.05 8.68
C ILE A 110 -0.05 -6.64 8.55
N ASN A 111 0.87 -6.27 9.43
CA ASN A 111 1.51 -4.96 9.46
C ASN A 111 2.89 -4.96 8.80
N LYS A 112 3.32 -6.08 8.21
CA LYS A 112 4.56 -6.08 7.44
C LYS A 112 4.39 -5.29 6.13
N PRO A 113 5.24 -4.28 5.85
CA PRO A 113 5.19 -3.56 4.58
C PRO A 113 5.41 -4.49 3.38
N LEU A 114 4.75 -4.16 2.27
CA LEU A 114 4.79 -4.95 1.04
C LEU A 114 6.10 -4.80 0.29
N SER A 115 6.70 -3.61 0.35
CA SER A 115 8.01 -3.27 -0.20
C SER A 115 8.52 -1.98 0.45
N ILE A 116 9.70 -1.51 0.01
CA ILE A 116 10.26 -0.20 0.41
C ILE A 116 9.23 0.93 0.16
N MET A 117 8.45 0.84 -0.92
CA MET A 117 7.54 1.89 -1.34
C MET A 117 6.08 1.65 -0.93
N GLU A 118 5.71 0.41 -0.63
CA GLU A 118 4.32 0.03 -0.43
C GLU A 118 4.06 -0.34 1.05
N PRO A 119 3.11 0.34 1.72
CA PRO A 119 2.70 0.02 3.08
C PRO A 119 2.05 -1.36 3.18
N PRO A 120 1.66 -1.82 4.38
CA PRO A 120 1.09 -3.15 4.56
C PRO A 120 -0.24 -3.38 3.83
N MET A 121 -0.62 -4.66 3.74
CA MET A 121 -1.73 -5.22 2.95
C MET A 121 -3.10 -4.55 3.13
N LEU A 122 -3.31 -3.77 4.19
CA LEU A 122 -4.52 -2.95 4.36
C LEU A 122 -4.77 -2.05 3.14
N VAL A 123 -3.72 -1.62 2.43
CA VAL A 123 -3.84 -0.84 1.18
C VAL A 123 -4.64 -1.56 0.08
N ASN A 124 -4.68 -2.90 0.09
CA ASN A 124 -5.39 -3.70 -0.90
C ASN A 124 -6.88 -3.89 -0.59
N ALA A 125 -7.35 -3.40 0.56
CA ALA A 125 -8.75 -3.45 0.95
C ALA A 125 -9.43 -2.07 0.94
N LEU A 126 -8.75 -1.00 0.50
CA LEU A 126 -9.25 0.37 0.65
C LEU A 126 -10.53 0.68 -0.14
N GLU A 127 -10.79 -0.03 -1.23
CA GLU A 127 -12.02 0.07 -2.01
C GLU A 127 -13.16 -0.81 -1.46
N ASP A 128 -12.83 -1.77 -0.58
CA ASP A 128 -13.79 -2.67 0.05
C ASP A 128 -13.89 -2.37 1.55
N LEU A 129 -14.88 -1.55 1.91
CA LEU A 129 -15.07 -1.11 3.28
C LEU A 129 -15.26 -2.28 4.26
N GLU A 130 -15.94 -3.36 3.85
CA GLU A 130 -16.16 -4.52 4.72
C GLU A 130 -14.86 -5.29 4.95
N MET A 131 -14.01 -5.41 3.92
CA MET A 131 -12.71 -6.05 4.05
C MET A 131 -11.75 -5.19 4.88
N ALA A 132 -11.74 -3.88 4.68
CA ALA A 132 -10.95 -2.95 5.48
C ALA A 132 -11.35 -3.02 6.96
N ILE A 133 -12.65 -3.01 7.27
CA ILE A 133 -13.17 -3.20 8.64
C ILE A 133 -12.64 -4.52 9.22
N TRP A 134 -12.75 -5.62 8.47
CA TRP A 134 -12.32 -6.93 8.95
C TRP A 134 -10.81 -6.99 9.24
N LEU A 135 -9.97 -6.40 8.37
CA LEU A 135 -8.52 -6.34 8.58
C LEU A 135 -8.18 -5.47 9.80
N LEU A 136 -8.83 -4.33 9.96
CA LEU A 136 -8.65 -3.44 11.13
C LEU A 136 -9.09 -4.12 12.43
N ASP A 137 -10.19 -4.87 12.42
CA ASP A 137 -10.65 -5.69 13.56
C ASP A 137 -9.65 -6.79 13.94
N ARG A 138 -8.77 -7.18 13.01
CA ARG A 138 -7.68 -8.15 13.21
C ARG A 138 -6.32 -7.48 13.51
N GLY A 139 -6.31 -6.19 13.79
CA GLY A 139 -5.10 -5.47 14.21
C GLY A 139 -4.25 -4.93 13.07
N ALA A 140 -4.79 -4.83 11.85
CA ALA A 140 -4.17 -3.99 10.84
C ALA A 140 -4.04 -2.55 11.37
N ASP A 141 -2.85 -1.98 11.29
CA ASP A 141 -2.57 -0.64 11.79
C ASP A 141 -2.50 0.35 10.61
N PRO A 142 -3.43 1.33 10.54
CA PRO A 142 -3.45 2.34 9.48
C PRO A 142 -2.21 3.26 9.48
N ASN A 143 -1.38 3.20 10.53
CA ASN A 143 -0.20 4.02 10.75
C ASN A 143 1.11 3.34 10.35
N THR A 144 1.07 2.06 9.97
CA THR A 144 2.31 1.32 9.71
C THR A 144 3.01 1.87 8.46
N ARG A 145 4.26 2.27 8.64
CA ARG A 145 5.06 2.93 7.60
C ARG A 145 5.77 1.90 6.74
N CYS A 146 5.80 2.13 5.42
CA CYS A 146 6.87 1.60 4.59
C CYS A 146 8.14 2.45 4.74
N ASP A 147 9.23 2.02 4.12
CA ASP A 147 10.55 2.67 4.24
C ASP A 147 10.56 4.09 3.65
N ILE A 148 9.52 4.51 2.91
CA ILE A 148 9.38 5.88 2.41
C ILE A 148 8.33 6.71 3.14
N ASP A 149 8.12 6.46 4.44
CA ASP A 149 7.19 7.21 5.30
C ASP A 149 5.71 6.89 5.05
N ASN A 150 5.30 6.46 3.86
CA ASN A 150 3.88 6.22 3.55
C ASN A 150 3.25 5.11 4.42
N THR A 151 1.96 5.28 4.69
CA THR A 151 1.12 4.41 5.52
C THR A 151 -0.13 3.95 4.75
N PRO A 152 -0.90 2.97 5.23
CA PRO A 152 -2.21 2.67 4.64
C PRO A 152 -3.13 3.89 4.59
N LEU A 153 -3.09 4.77 5.59
CA LEU A 153 -3.83 6.04 5.57
C LEU A 153 -3.35 6.98 4.46
N SER A 154 -2.04 7.03 4.16
CA SER A 154 -1.49 7.81 3.04
C SER A 154 -2.09 7.38 1.69
N TYR A 155 -2.20 6.07 1.47
CA TYR A 155 -2.80 5.52 0.27
C TYR A 155 -4.31 5.77 0.22
N ALA A 156 -5.01 5.64 1.35
CA ALA A 156 -6.43 5.95 1.42
C ALA A 156 -6.70 7.42 1.09
N VAL A 157 -5.90 8.33 1.66
CA VAL A 157 -5.95 9.77 1.38
C VAL A 157 -5.72 10.09 -0.09
N ARG A 158 -4.91 9.31 -0.80
CA ARG A 158 -4.64 9.54 -2.23
C ARG A 158 -5.65 8.90 -3.18
N TYR A 159 -6.13 7.70 -2.85
CA TYR A 159 -6.84 6.86 -3.82
C TYR A 159 -8.25 6.44 -3.39
N ALA A 160 -8.54 6.39 -2.08
CA ALA A 160 -9.82 5.90 -1.58
C ALA A 160 -10.87 7.01 -1.48
N GLY A 161 -12.13 6.61 -1.32
CA GLY A 161 -13.23 7.51 -1.03
C GLY A 161 -13.27 7.95 0.44
N LEU A 162 -13.99 9.04 0.70
CA LEU A 162 -14.19 9.59 2.06
C LEU A 162 -14.64 8.57 3.12
N PRO A 163 -15.53 7.59 2.83
CA PRO A 163 -15.92 6.59 3.84
C PRO A 163 -14.74 5.74 4.35
N THR A 164 -13.83 5.35 3.45
CA THR A 164 -12.62 4.59 3.84
C THR A 164 -11.67 5.47 4.64
N ILE A 165 -11.48 6.73 4.24
CA ILE A 165 -10.65 7.69 4.98
C ILE A 165 -11.20 7.90 6.40
N ASP A 166 -12.51 8.15 6.52
CA ASP A 166 -13.17 8.30 7.83
C ASP A 166 -13.05 7.04 8.69
N LEU A 167 -13.22 5.85 8.09
CA LEU A 167 -12.99 4.58 8.79
C LEU A 167 -11.57 4.50 9.36
N LEU A 168 -10.53 4.71 8.55
CA LEU A 168 -9.14 4.60 9.01
C LEU A 168 -8.83 5.61 10.12
N LEU A 169 -9.31 6.84 10.00
CA LEU A 169 -9.17 7.87 11.04
C LEU A 169 -9.88 7.46 12.34
N ARG A 170 -11.10 6.92 12.27
CA ARG A 170 -11.82 6.40 13.45
C ARG A 170 -11.15 5.18 14.08
N ARG A 171 -10.40 4.40 13.29
CA ARG A 171 -9.62 3.25 13.75
C ARG A 171 -8.20 3.61 14.18
N GLY A 172 -7.96 4.88 14.55
CA GLY A 172 -6.70 5.32 15.16
C GLY A 172 -5.66 5.84 14.18
N GLY A 173 -6.05 6.15 12.93
CA GLY A 173 -5.17 6.82 11.97
C GLY A 173 -4.65 8.16 12.51
N ASP A 174 -3.32 8.29 12.59
CA ASP A 174 -2.62 9.49 13.05
C ASP A 174 -2.30 10.39 11.84
N VAL A 175 -2.86 11.60 11.86
CA VAL A 175 -2.71 12.54 10.74
C VAL A 175 -1.33 13.21 10.66
N ARG A 176 -0.46 12.96 11.65
CA ARG A 176 0.87 13.59 11.76
C ARG A 176 1.97 12.79 11.11
N ILE A 177 1.68 11.60 10.59
CA ILE A 177 2.64 10.70 9.95
C ILE A 177 2.14 10.32 8.54
N GLY A 178 3.04 9.86 7.67
CA GLY A 178 2.62 9.32 6.37
C GLY A 178 2.45 10.36 5.28
N GLN A 179 2.98 11.57 5.46
CA GLN A 179 2.96 12.61 4.41
C GLN A 179 1.54 12.85 3.85
N LEU A 180 0.51 12.90 4.72
CA LEU A 180 -0.89 12.83 4.25
C LEU A 180 -1.30 14.02 3.39
N ILE A 181 -0.96 15.25 3.78
CA ILE A 181 -1.27 16.44 2.98
C ILE A 181 -0.56 16.40 1.62
N HIS A 182 0.71 15.97 1.60
CA HIS A 182 1.46 15.74 0.36
C HIS A 182 0.77 14.70 -0.54
N ASN A 183 0.26 13.60 0.03
CA ASN A 183 -0.47 12.58 -0.72
C ASN A 183 -1.85 13.08 -1.22
N ALA A 184 -2.55 13.90 -0.43
CA ALA A 184 -3.85 14.45 -0.80
C ALA A 184 -3.77 15.33 -2.06
N ILE A 185 -2.70 16.12 -2.22
CA ILE A 185 -2.48 17.02 -3.35
C ILE A 185 -2.34 16.28 -4.71
N TYR A 186 -2.15 14.97 -4.71
CA TYR A 186 -2.09 14.18 -5.95
C TYR A 186 -3.44 13.59 -6.39
N ARG A 187 -4.53 13.86 -5.68
CA ARG A 187 -5.89 13.47 -6.10
C ARG A 187 -6.33 14.25 -7.34
N GLU A 188 -7.12 13.65 -8.22
CA GLU A 188 -7.49 14.27 -9.51
C GLU A 188 -8.53 15.39 -9.41
N CYS A 189 -9.42 15.36 -8.41
CA CYS A 189 -10.52 16.33 -8.29
C CYS A 189 -10.27 17.32 -7.15
N ASP A 190 -10.20 18.63 -7.44
CA ASP A 190 -9.92 19.67 -6.44
C ASP A 190 -10.94 19.69 -5.31
N ASN A 191 -12.25 19.67 -5.59
CA ASN A 191 -13.29 19.71 -4.56
C ASN A 191 -13.15 18.57 -3.54
N ASP A 192 -12.86 17.37 -4.03
CA ASP A 192 -12.64 16.20 -3.18
C ASP A 192 -11.30 16.29 -2.45
N THR A 193 -10.25 16.80 -3.11
CA THR A 193 -8.94 17.07 -2.51
C THR A 193 -9.05 18.04 -1.33
N LEU A 194 -9.73 19.16 -1.52
CA LEU A 194 -9.95 20.18 -0.50
C LEU A 194 -10.70 19.61 0.70
N LYS A 195 -11.73 18.79 0.46
CA LYS A 195 -12.48 18.14 1.54
C LYS A 195 -11.63 17.15 2.34
N VAL A 196 -10.77 16.37 1.67
CA VAL A 196 -9.81 15.48 2.35
C VAL A 196 -8.80 16.32 3.15
N MET A 197 -8.23 17.38 2.56
CA MET A 197 -7.29 18.26 3.25
C MET A 197 -7.92 18.94 4.47
N GLU A 198 -9.17 19.41 4.37
CA GLU A 198 -9.92 19.98 5.50
C GLU A 198 -10.05 18.98 6.65
N ILE A 199 -10.50 17.75 6.38
CA ILE A 199 -10.62 16.68 7.38
C ILE A 199 -9.29 16.42 8.12
N LEU A 200 -8.17 16.44 7.38
CA LEU A 200 -6.84 16.16 7.90
C LEU A 200 -6.29 17.35 8.70
N ILE A 201 -6.38 18.57 8.17
CA ILE A 201 -5.89 19.80 8.81
C ILE A 201 -6.67 20.08 10.10
N ASP A 202 -8.00 19.91 10.09
CA ASP A 202 -8.84 20.08 11.28
C ASP A 202 -8.51 19.06 12.38
N ARG A 203 -7.88 17.93 12.02
CA ARG A 203 -7.35 16.92 12.94
C ARG A 203 -5.90 17.15 13.35
N GLY A 204 -5.28 18.24 12.89
CA GLY A 204 -3.91 18.63 13.25
C GLY A 204 -2.83 18.14 12.28
N ALA A 205 -3.16 17.77 11.04
CA ALA A 205 -2.15 17.53 10.01
C ALA A 205 -1.41 18.83 9.69
N SER A 206 -0.08 18.78 9.67
CA SER A 206 0.73 19.92 9.23
C SER A 206 0.60 20.11 7.72
N PHE A 207 0.38 21.35 7.30
CA PHE A 207 0.36 21.77 5.89
C PHE A 207 1.59 22.61 5.48
N ASP A 208 2.52 22.83 6.40
CA ASP A 208 3.77 23.58 6.17
C ASP A 208 5.03 22.68 6.29
N SER A 209 4.89 21.42 6.69
CA SER A 209 6.03 20.51 6.79
C SER A 209 6.63 20.18 5.42
N LEU A 210 7.95 20.20 5.33
CA LEU A 210 8.68 19.70 4.16
C LEU A 210 8.43 18.18 4.01
N MET A 211 8.35 17.72 2.78
CA MET A 211 8.27 16.27 2.52
C MET A 211 9.48 15.56 3.13
N TYR A 212 9.22 14.47 3.86
CA TYR A 212 10.22 13.70 4.61
C TYR A 212 10.94 14.47 5.74
N GLU A 213 10.38 15.58 6.23
CA GLU A 213 10.99 16.37 7.30
C GLU A 213 11.26 15.54 8.56
N ASP A 214 10.35 14.65 8.94
CA ASP A 214 10.48 13.79 10.12
C ASP A 214 10.97 12.37 9.80
N HIS A 215 11.49 12.12 8.59
CA HIS A 215 11.91 10.79 8.16
C HIS A 215 13.29 10.78 7.51
N GLU A 216 14.32 10.55 8.34
CA GLU A 216 15.74 10.65 7.95
C GLU A 216 16.10 9.77 6.74
N TYR A 217 15.67 8.52 6.71
CA TYR A 217 15.96 7.60 5.61
C TYR A 217 15.48 8.17 4.27
N SER A 218 14.23 8.62 4.20
CA SER A 218 13.67 9.22 2.97
C SER A 218 14.27 10.57 2.66
N ARG A 219 14.60 11.38 3.67
CA ARG A 219 15.28 12.66 3.48
C ARG A 219 16.63 12.47 2.79
N ASN A 220 17.36 11.41 3.15
CA ASN A 220 18.64 11.06 2.54
C ASN A 220 18.48 10.39 1.16
N MET A 221 17.45 9.55 0.99
CA MET A 221 17.19 8.84 -0.26
C MET A 221 16.60 9.74 -1.35
N PHE A 222 15.78 10.73 -0.96
CA PHE A 222 15.04 11.64 -1.84
C PHE A 222 15.25 13.11 -1.45
N PRO A 223 16.50 13.62 -1.42
CA PRO A 223 16.79 14.97 -0.95
C PRO A 223 16.15 16.06 -1.83
N PHE A 224 15.88 15.75 -3.09
CA PHE A 224 15.27 16.64 -4.08
C PHE A 224 13.74 16.71 -3.98
N MET A 225 13.10 15.96 -3.09
CA MET A 225 11.64 16.00 -2.90
C MET A 225 11.22 16.91 -1.73
N ARG A 226 12.18 17.51 -1.01
CA ARG A 226 11.91 18.30 0.20
C ARG A 226 11.28 19.65 -0.14
N GLU A 227 9.97 19.69 -0.21
CA GLU A 227 9.20 20.90 -0.45
C GLU A 227 7.94 20.92 0.41
N THR A 228 7.28 22.08 0.56
CA THR A 228 6.00 22.16 1.29
C THR A 228 4.84 21.76 0.38
N PRO A 229 3.68 21.36 0.94
CA PRO A 229 2.46 21.15 0.17
C PRO A 229 2.12 22.30 -0.79
N LEU A 230 2.38 23.55 -0.38
CA LEU A 230 2.15 24.72 -1.24
C LEU A 230 3.08 24.77 -2.46
N HIS A 231 4.34 24.34 -2.34
CA HIS A 231 5.24 24.21 -3.50
C HIS A 231 4.72 23.18 -4.50
N THR A 232 4.29 22.02 -4.01
CA THR A 232 3.73 20.97 -4.87
C THR A 232 2.46 21.45 -5.58
N ALA A 233 1.55 22.14 -4.87
CA ALA A 233 0.33 22.70 -5.47
C ALA A 233 0.65 23.72 -6.58
N VAL A 234 1.67 24.57 -6.38
CA VAL A 234 2.18 25.52 -7.39
C VAL A 234 2.79 24.81 -8.59
N ALA A 235 3.64 23.81 -8.36
CA ALA A 235 4.27 23.04 -9.44
C ALA A 235 3.24 22.30 -10.30
N LEU A 236 2.13 21.84 -9.68
CA LEU A 236 1.02 21.17 -10.35
C LEU A 236 -0.04 22.14 -10.92
N LYS A 237 0.10 23.46 -10.70
CA LYS A 237 -0.84 24.50 -11.13
C LYS A 237 -2.29 24.26 -10.65
N ARG A 238 -2.44 23.91 -9.37
CA ARG A 238 -3.74 23.66 -8.73
C ARG A 238 -4.23 24.88 -7.97
N ASP A 239 -4.75 25.86 -8.70
CA ASP A 239 -5.14 27.18 -8.18
C ASP A 239 -6.07 27.10 -6.97
N GLU A 240 -7.07 26.21 -6.98
CA GLU A 240 -8.00 26.03 -5.86
C GLU A 240 -7.28 25.57 -4.58
N ILE A 241 -6.28 24.69 -4.70
CA ILE A 241 -5.46 24.22 -3.57
C ILE A 241 -4.50 25.32 -3.11
N ILE A 242 -3.91 26.06 -4.03
CA ILE A 242 -3.05 27.21 -3.72
C ILE A 242 -3.82 28.23 -2.88
N CYS A 243 -5.00 28.64 -3.37
CA CYS A 243 -5.87 29.58 -2.65
C CYS A 243 -6.28 29.04 -1.28
N TYR A 244 -6.68 27.76 -1.20
CA TYR A 244 -7.07 27.14 0.06
C TYR A 244 -5.93 27.13 1.09
N LEU A 245 -4.73 26.71 0.70
CA LEU A 245 -3.57 26.68 1.59
C LEU A 245 -3.18 28.08 2.07
N ILE A 246 -3.18 29.09 1.19
CA ILE A 246 -2.90 30.48 1.57
C ILE A 246 -3.96 30.99 2.57
N HIS A 247 -5.24 30.72 2.33
CA HIS A 247 -6.32 31.10 3.26
C HIS A 247 -6.26 30.36 4.60
N LYS A 248 -5.72 29.14 4.63
CA LYS A 248 -5.42 28.42 5.88
C LYS A 248 -4.16 28.94 6.60
N GLY A 249 -3.42 29.85 5.97
CA GLY A 249 -2.23 30.49 6.55
C GLY A 249 -0.92 29.76 6.24
N ALA A 250 -0.85 28.98 5.15
CA ALA A 250 0.38 28.33 4.72
C ALA A 250 1.50 29.35 4.49
N SER A 251 2.70 29.05 5.00
CA SER A 251 3.83 29.95 4.90
C SER A 251 4.41 29.99 3.48
N VAL A 252 4.40 31.18 2.89
CA VAL A 252 5.08 31.44 1.60
C VAL A 252 6.58 31.69 1.74
N LYS A 253 7.13 31.57 2.96
CA LYS A 253 8.53 31.88 3.29
C LYS A 253 9.40 30.63 3.48
N ILE A 254 8.80 29.44 3.55
CA ILE A 254 9.55 28.20 3.68
C ILE A 254 10.28 27.95 2.35
N GLU A 255 11.54 27.56 2.43
CA GLU A 255 12.37 27.25 1.27
C GLU A 255 12.34 25.76 0.97
N ASP A 256 12.24 25.41 -0.33
CA ASP A 256 12.33 24.05 -0.84
C ASP A 256 13.78 23.52 -0.82
N HIS A 257 13.97 22.32 -1.38
CA HIS A 257 15.27 21.67 -1.50
C HIS A 257 16.31 22.45 -2.33
N ARG A 258 15.91 23.48 -3.08
CA ARG A 258 16.79 24.38 -3.85
C ARG A 258 17.04 25.71 -3.14
N GLY A 259 16.51 25.91 -1.94
CA GLY A 259 16.58 27.19 -1.23
C GLY A 259 15.62 28.23 -1.82
N GLN A 260 14.56 27.80 -2.51
CA GLN A 260 13.58 28.71 -3.12
C GLN A 260 12.28 28.72 -2.31
N THR A 261 11.76 29.91 -2.06
CA THR A 261 10.38 30.09 -1.59
C THR A 261 9.38 29.81 -2.71
N VAL A 262 8.12 29.54 -2.36
CA VAL A 262 7.07 29.24 -3.33
C VAL A 262 6.87 30.37 -4.37
N ILE A 263 7.08 31.63 -3.96
CA ILE A 263 6.99 32.81 -4.83
C ILE A 263 8.13 32.82 -5.85
N GLN A 264 9.33 32.37 -5.45
CA GLN A 264 10.50 32.30 -6.32
C GLN A 264 10.42 31.14 -7.30
N SER A 265 9.84 30.00 -6.91
CA SER A 265 9.68 28.83 -7.78
C SER A 265 8.49 28.93 -8.74
N ALA A 266 7.47 29.74 -8.42
CA ALA A 266 6.29 29.94 -9.26
C ALA A 266 6.61 30.59 -10.62
N ASP A 267 5.82 30.30 -11.65
CA ASP A 267 5.82 31.08 -12.89
C ASP A 267 5.13 32.45 -12.69
N GLU A 268 5.17 33.32 -13.71
CA GLU A 268 4.67 34.70 -13.58
C GLU A 268 3.18 34.78 -13.23
N ASP A 269 2.35 33.93 -13.85
CA ASP A 269 0.91 33.93 -13.64
C ASP A 269 0.56 33.38 -12.26
N THR A 270 1.15 32.26 -11.86
CA THR A 270 0.91 31.65 -10.54
C THR A 270 1.43 32.58 -9.42
N ARG A 271 2.56 33.26 -9.63
CA ARG A 271 3.08 34.25 -8.69
C ARG A 271 2.09 35.41 -8.48
N ARG A 272 1.43 35.87 -9.55
CA ARG A 272 0.39 36.90 -9.46
C ARG A 272 -0.79 36.43 -8.62
N VAL A 273 -1.24 35.19 -8.81
CA VAL A 273 -2.31 34.56 -8.00
C VAL A 273 -1.91 34.53 -6.52
N ILE A 274 -0.74 33.98 -6.19
CA ILE A 274 -0.25 33.89 -4.80
C ILE A 274 -0.23 35.27 -4.14
N LEU A 275 0.34 36.29 -4.81
CA LEU A 275 0.44 37.64 -4.26
C LEU A 275 -0.94 38.29 -4.05
N GLN A 276 -1.89 38.05 -4.95
CA GLN A 276 -3.26 38.53 -4.81
C GLN A 276 -3.95 37.90 -3.60
N GLU A 277 -3.85 36.58 -3.42
CA GLU A 277 -4.50 35.88 -2.30
C GLU A 277 -3.88 36.25 -0.94
N ILE A 278 -2.58 36.53 -0.88
CA ILE A 278 -1.95 37.08 0.33
C ILE A 278 -2.57 38.44 0.69
N GLN A 279 -2.76 39.33 -0.29
CA GLN A 279 -3.39 40.63 -0.02
C GLN A 279 -4.84 40.49 0.44
N ASN A 280 -5.60 39.57 -0.15
CA ASN A 280 -6.99 39.28 0.22
C ASN A 280 -7.08 38.75 1.66
N SER A 281 -6.22 37.81 2.04
CA SER A 281 -6.20 37.20 3.38
C SER A 281 -5.75 38.15 4.49
N THR A 282 -4.96 39.18 4.19
CA THR A 282 -4.51 40.18 5.18
C THR A 282 -5.54 41.29 5.41
N SER A 283 -6.58 41.38 4.56
CA SER A 283 -7.58 42.46 4.57
C SER A 283 -8.88 42.09 5.31
N LEU A 284 -8.96 40.88 5.88
CA LEU A 284 -10.08 40.33 6.67
C LEU A 284 -9.73 40.29 8.16
#